data_AF-A0A5C3NS24-F1
#
_entry.id   AF-A0A5C3NS24-F1
#
_cell.length_a   1.000
_cell.length_b   1.000
_cell.length_c   1.000
_cell.angle_alpha   90.00
_cell.angle_beta   90.00
_cell.angle_gamma   90.00
#
_symmetry.space_group_name_H-M   'P 1'
#
loop_
_entity.id
_entity.type
_entity.pdbx_description
1 polymer ?
#
loop_
_entity_poly.entity_id
_entity_poly.type
_entity_poly.pdbx_seq_one_letter_code
_entity_poly.pdbx_strand_id
1 'polypeptide(L)'
;ARAVEHFKSQGKALGIGQAKQPESIYDNPQLYPQMFPWLFPYGYGGLRNSRIQKPVSEERRKQQLLMYHDKRFQLEPLFPLVALNHEQIKKSATAGYLLADHNKFNEIASRILSISSSTLTALIERLKEGPVKPETESEKACFKVLNDLDHVNHKVQGSITSKKYMRNEIWSLVSYLGAPSWFIT
;
A
#
# COMPACT_ATOMS: atom_id res chain seq x y z
N ALA A 1 -26.04 9.53 -7.15
CA ALA A 1 -27.36 10.04 -7.59
C ALA A 1 -27.93 11.07 -6.60
N ARG A 2 -28.33 10.68 -5.38
CA ARG A 2 -28.97 11.56 -4.38
C ARG A 2 -28.19 12.84 -3.99
N ALA A 3 -26.87 12.76 -3.85
CA ALA A 3 -26.06 13.93 -3.52
C ALA A 3 -26.15 15.03 -4.61
N VAL A 4 -26.21 14.62 -5.88
CA VAL A 4 -26.29 15.53 -7.03
C VAL A 4 -27.67 16.19 -7.13
N GLU A 5 -28.75 15.45 -6.84
CA GLU A 5 -30.11 16.03 -6.75
C GLU A 5 -30.22 17.06 -5.63
N HIS A 6 -29.65 16.77 -4.45
CA HIS A 6 -29.64 17.69 -3.31
C HIS A 6 -28.92 19.01 -3.60
N PHE A 7 -27.81 18.96 -4.35
CA PHE A 7 -27.13 20.18 -4.80
C PHE A 7 -27.92 20.94 -5.88
N LYS A 8 -28.64 20.23 -6.75
CA LYS A 8 -29.52 20.86 -7.77
C LYS A 8 -30.74 21.54 -7.14
N SER A 9 -31.25 21.05 -6.02
CA SER A 9 -32.39 21.63 -5.29
C SER A 9 -32.00 22.75 -4.32
N GLN A 10 -30.80 23.36 -4.46
CA GLN A 10 -30.24 24.34 -3.51
C GLN A 10 -30.20 23.85 -2.04
N GLY A 11 -29.99 22.55 -1.84
CA GLY A 11 -29.84 21.97 -0.52
C GLY A 11 -28.63 22.55 0.22
N LYS A 12 -28.78 22.79 1.52
CA LYS A 12 -27.72 23.34 2.37
C LYS A 12 -26.57 22.34 2.49
N ALA A 13 -25.35 22.79 2.22
CA ALA A 13 -24.15 21.99 2.43
C ALA A 13 -23.43 22.44 3.70
N LEU A 14 -22.95 21.48 4.49
CA LEU A 14 -22.04 21.78 5.59
C LEU A 14 -20.63 21.96 5.03
N GLY A 15 -20.15 23.20 5.03
CA GLY A 15 -18.75 23.48 4.73
C GLY A 15 -17.88 23.06 5.91
N ILE A 16 -17.10 22.00 5.76
CA ILE A 16 -16.07 21.64 6.72
C ILE A 16 -14.85 22.53 6.41
N GLY A 17 -14.59 23.52 7.26
CA GLY A 17 -13.43 24.39 7.12
C GLY A 17 -12.14 23.59 7.22
N GLN A 18 -11.31 23.66 6.19
CA GLN A 18 -9.97 23.07 6.18
C GLN A 18 -8.93 24.18 6.32
N ALA A 19 -7.81 23.90 6.99
CA ALA A 19 -6.68 24.82 7.01
C ALA A 19 -6.15 25.02 5.58
N LYS A 20 -5.58 26.20 5.30
CA LYS A 20 -5.04 26.54 3.97
C LYS A 20 -3.92 25.59 3.53
N GLN A 21 -3.21 24.98 4.49
CA GLN A 21 -2.13 24.04 4.25
C GLN A 21 -2.52 22.65 4.78
N PRO A 22 -2.37 21.58 3.98
CA PRO A 22 -2.60 20.23 4.43
C PRO A 22 -1.49 19.79 5.40
N GLU A 23 -1.86 19.02 6.41
CA GLU A 23 -0.92 18.43 7.36
C GLU A 23 -0.16 17.24 6.74
N SER A 24 1.13 17.11 7.07
CA SER A 24 1.94 15.99 6.60
C SER A 24 1.56 14.69 7.32
N ILE A 25 1.45 13.60 6.57
CA ILE A 25 1.25 12.25 7.13
C ILE A 25 2.58 11.60 7.59
N TYR A 26 3.73 12.12 7.15
CA TYR A 26 5.02 11.44 7.36
C TYR A 26 5.70 11.78 8.69
N ASP A 27 5.70 13.05 9.06
CA ASP A 27 6.47 13.62 10.17
C ASP A 27 5.59 14.41 11.15
N ASN A 28 4.38 13.90 11.41
CA ASN A 28 3.44 14.56 12.31
C ASN A 28 3.09 13.67 13.53
N PRO A 29 3.74 13.90 14.69
CA PRO A 29 3.44 13.16 15.91
C PRO A 29 2.04 13.38 16.47
N GLN A 30 1.41 14.49 16.09
CA GLN A 30 0.08 14.90 16.54
C GLN A 30 -1.04 14.35 15.65
N LEU A 31 -0.73 13.76 14.49
CA LEU A 31 -1.72 13.25 13.54
C LEU A 31 -2.73 12.29 14.20
N TYR A 32 -2.25 11.26 14.90
CA TYR A 32 -3.12 10.28 15.55
C TYR A 32 -3.88 10.84 16.76
N PRO A 33 -3.22 11.58 17.68
CA PRO A 33 -3.91 12.26 18.76
C PRO A 33 -5.00 13.23 18.30
N GLN A 34 -4.80 13.94 17.19
CA GLN A 34 -5.81 14.84 16.62
C GLN A 34 -6.95 14.09 15.93
N MET A 35 -6.66 12.99 15.23
CA MET A 35 -7.69 12.16 14.58
C MET A 35 -8.56 11.39 15.58
N PHE A 36 -7.98 10.96 16.70
CA PHE A 36 -8.67 10.15 17.72
C PHE A 36 -8.47 10.70 19.13
N PRO A 37 -8.97 11.91 19.47
CA PRO A 37 -8.74 12.53 20.78
C PRO A 37 -9.17 11.65 21.96
N TRP A 38 -10.23 10.85 21.78
CA TRP A 38 -10.72 9.92 22.81
C TRP A 38 -9.79 8.72 23.06
N LEU A 39 -9.01 8.30 22.06
CA LEU A 39 -8.00 7.25 22.22
C LEU A 39 -6.69 7.79 22.83
N PHE A 40 -6.47 9.11 22.72
CA PHE A 40 -5.30 9.82 23.22
C PHE A 40 -5.70 11.00 24.12
N PRO A 41 -6.22 10.75 25.35
CA PRO A 41 -6.83 11.80 26.20
C PRO A 41 -5.93 12.99 26.53
N TYR A 42 -4.61 12.81 26.46
CA TYR A 42 -3.63 13.86 26.74
C TYR A 42 -3.00 14.48 25.49
N GLY A 43 -3.43 14.11 24.28
CA GLY A 43 -2.79 14.58 23.04
C GLY A 43 -1.39 14.01 22.80
N TYR A 44 -1.00 12.95 23.52
CA TYR A 44 0.32 12.32 23.44
C TYR A 44 0.21 10.84 23.09
N GLY A 45 1.34 10.27 22.64
CA GLY A 45 1.42 8.83 22.36
C GLY A 45 1.11 8.44 20.92
N GLY A 46 1.00 9.42 20.01
CA GLY A 46 0.95 9.20 18.56
C GLY A 46 2.21 8.52 18.00
N LEU A 47 2.23 8.34 16.69
CA LEU A 47 3.40 7.81 15.98
C LEU A 47 4.57 8.81 16.08
N ARG A 48 5.81 8.30 16.09
CA ARG A 48 7.04 9.12 16.13
C ARG A 48 7.03 10.21 17.21
N ASN A 49 6.47 9.89 18.37
CA ASN A 49 6.49 10.79 19.52
C ASN A 49 7.94 11.09 19.94
N SER A 50 8.31 12.37 19.96
CA SER A 50 9.67 12.84 20.30
C SER A 50 10.08 12.52 21.74
N ARG A 51 9.12 12.20 22.62
CA ARG A 51 9.38 11.79 24.00
C ARG A 51 9.76 10.31 24.16
N ILE A 52 9.77 9.52 23.07
CA ILE A 52 10.17 8.11 23.12
C ILE A 52 11.70 8.04 23.25
N GLN A 53 12.19 7.47 24.35
CA GLN A 53 13.62 7.38 24.65
C GLN A 53 14.41 6.50 23.68
N LYS A 54 13.77 5.48 23.10
CA LYS A 54 14.37 4.57 22.12
C LYS A 54 13.61 4.67 20.80
N PRO A 55 14.26 4.79 19.64
CA PRO A 55 13.55 4.81 18.38
C PRO A 55 12.77 3.51 18.20
N VAL A 56 11.45 3.63 18.08
CA VAL A 56 10.54 2.51 17.79
C VAL A 56 10.00 2.73 16.37
N SER A 57 10.02 1.68 15.54
CA SER A 57 9.44 1.76 14.21
C SER A 57 7.94 2.07 14.28
N GLU A 58 7.41 2.78 13.28
CA GLU A 58 5.98 3.09 13.26
C GLU A 58 5.12 1.83 13.24
N GLU A 59 5.53 0.80 12.51
CA GLU A 59 4.88 -0.51 12.50
C GLU A 59 4.81 -1.11 13.89
N ARG A 60 5.93 -1.13 14.62
CA ARG A 60 5.95 -1.66 15.99
C ARG A 60 5.09 -0.83 16.93
N ARG A 61 5.07 0.50 16.77
CA ARG A 61 4.22 1.39 17.57
C ARG A 61 2.74 1.14 17.29
N LYS A 62 2.33 0.98 16.02
CA LYS A 62 0.96 0.62 15.63
C LYS A 62 0.55 -0.73 16.23
N GLN A 63 1.43 -1.75 16.17
CA GLN A 63 1.20 -3.03 16.82
C GLN A 63 0.98 -2.89 18.33
N GLN A 64 1.82 -2.10 19.02
CA GLN A 64 1.67 -1.84 20.46
C GLN A 64 0.35 -1.13 20.80
N LEU A 65 -0.11 -0.20 19.95
CA LEU A 65 -1.39 0.47 20.12
C LEU A 65 -2.55 -0.52 19.94
N LEU A 66 -2.51 -1.36 18.91
CA LEU A 66 -3.52 -2.40 18.68
C LEU A 66 -3.55 -3.45 19.80
N MET A 67 -2.38 -3.79 20.36
CA MET A 67 -2.23 -4.76 21.46
C MET A 67 -2.28 -4.08 22.85
N TYR A 68 -2.79 -2.86 22.94
CA TYR A 68 -2.90 -2.14 24.20
C TYR A 68 -3.86 -2.87 25.16
N HIS A 69 -3.58 -2.81 26.46
CA HIS A 69 -4.19 -3.70 27.46
C HIS A 69 -5.74 -3.68 27.49
N ASP A 70 -6.35 -2.50 27.34
CA ASP A 70 -7.80 -2.30 27.37
C ASP A 70 -8.48 -2.53 26.00
N LYS A 71 -7.70 -2.90 24.97
CA LYS A 71 -8.12 -3.13 23.57
C LYS A 71 -8.85 -1.95 22.93
N ARG A 72 -8.83 -0.74 23.50
CA ARG A 72 -9.61 0.39 23.00
C ARG A 72 -9.29 0.76 21.56
N PHE A 73 -8.02 0.65 21.17
CA PHE A 73 -7.55 0.92 19.82
C PHE A 73 -7.96 -0.17 18.82
N GLN A 74 -8.08 -1.41 19.30
CA GLN A 74 -8.51 -2.54 18.49
C GLN A 74 -10.02 -2.50 18.24
N LEU A 75 -10.79 -2.11 19.26
CA LEU A 75 -12.25 -2.06 19.21
C LEU A 75 -12.78 -0.77 18.57
N GLU A 76 -11.96 0.26 18.44
CA GLU A 76 -12.35 1.46 17.73
C GLU A 76 -12.54 1.13 16.23
N PRO A 77 -13.70 1.41 15.62
CA PRO A 77 -14.03 0.92 14.28
C PRO A 77 -13.13 1.40 13.14
N LEU A 78 -12.52 2.58 13.26
CA LEU A 78 -11.78 3.27 12.21
C LEU A 78 -10.26 3.19 12.40
N PHE A 79 -9.77 2.98 13.61
CA PHE A 79 -8.37 3.08 13.98
C PHE A 79 -7.54 2.00 13.29
N PRO A 80 -7.93 0.70 13.30
CA PRO A 80 -7.20 -0.32 12.55
C PRO A 80 -7.16 -0.02 11.05
N LEU A 81 -8.28 0.45 10.48
CA LEU A 81 -8.38 0.79 9.07
C LEU A 81 -7.46 1.96 8.71
N VAL A 82 -7.52 3.06 9.47
CA VAL A 82 -6.66 4.24 9.28
C VAL A 82 -5.19 3.87 9.48
N ALA A 83 -4.87 3.11 10.52
CA ALA A 83 -3.50 2.67 10.80
C ALA A 83 -2.91 1.82 9.66
N LEU A 84 -3.71 0.91 9.10
CA LEU A 84 -3.34 0.07 7.97
C LEU A 84 -3.19 0.89 6.69
N ASN A 85 -4.18 1.72 6.35
CA ASN A 85 -4.13 2.55 5.14
C ASN A 85 -2.93 3.49 5.17
N HIS A 86 -2.68 4.12 6.33
CA HIS A 86 -1.52 4.98 6.48
C HIS A 86 -0.20 4.21 6.31
N GLU A 87 -0.10 2.99 6.84
CA GLU A 87 1.06 2.12 6.61
C GLU A 87 1.24 1.79 5.12
N GLN A 88 0.16 1.43 4.43
CA GLN A 88 0.19 1.08 3.00
C GLN A 88 0.61 2.28 2.14
N ILE A 89 0.09 3.47 2.43
CA ILE A 89 0.45 4.70 1.70
C ILE A 89 1.94 4.98 1.87
N LYS A 90 2.47 4.95 3.11
CA LYS A 90 3.90 5.21 3.37
C LYS A 90 4.80 4.17 2.73
N LYS A 91 4.45 2.88 2.82
CA LYS A 91 5.21 1.78 2.19
C LYS A 91 5.20 1.90 0.67
N SER A 92 4.04 2.20 0.08
CA SER A 92 3.89 2.38 -1.37
C SER A 92 4.68 3.60 -1.86
N ALA A 93 4.61 4.72 -1.16
CA ALA A 93 5.36 5.93 -1.51
C ALA A 93 6.89 5.72 -1.38
N THR A 94 7.33 5.06 -0.31
CA THR A 94 8.75 4.72 -0.12
C THR A 94 9.24 3.76 -1.21
N ALA A 95 8.45 2.75 -1.55
CA ALA A 95 8.77 1.86 -2.66
C ALA A 95 8.87 2.66 -3.96
N GLY A 96 7.87 3.49 -4.29
CA GLY A 96 7.89 4.39 -5.45
C GLY A 96 9.14 5.27 -5.52
N TYR A 97 9.55 5.86 -4.40
CA TYR A 97 10.76 6.65 -4.30
C TYR A 97 12.03 5.83 -4.58
N LEU A 98 12.21 4.68 -3.91
CA LEU A 98 13.36 3.79 -4.12
C LEU A 98 13.46 3.28 -5.55
N LEU A 99 12.32 3.16 -6.25
CA LEU A 99 12.25 2.75 -7.64
C LEU A 99 12.67 3.87 -8.59
N ALA A 100 12.24 5.11 -8.30
CA ALA A 100 12.65 6.28 -9.06
C ALA A 100 14.14 6.59 -8.87
N ASP A 101 14.68 6.32 -7.68
CA ASP A 101 16.10 6.51 -7.35
C ASP A 101 17.02 5.44 -7.97
N HIS A 102 16.46 4.36 -8.50
CA HIS A 102 17.26 3.28 -9.07
C HIS A 102 17.90 3.69 -10.40
N ASN A 103 19.18 3.37 -10.60
CA ASN A 103 19.95 3.71 -11.81
C ASN A 103 19.32 3.25 -13.13
N LYS A 104 18.44 2.23 -13.09
CA LYS A 104 17.70 1.73 -14.26
C LYS A 104 16.37 2.46 -14.51
N PHE A 105 15.97 3.41 -13.68
CA PHE A 105 14.68 4.10 -13.81
C PHE A 105 14.52 4.76 -15.18
N ASN A 106 15.51 5.55 -15.61
CA ASN A 106 15.48 6.22 -16.91
C ASN A 106 15.40 5.22 -18.08
N GLU A 107 16.03 4.06 -17.94
CA GLU A 107 15.98 2.99 -18.92
C GLU A 107 14.61 2.30 -18.94
N ILE A 108 14.00 2.06 -17.79
CA ILE A 108 12.65 1.49 -17.68
C ILE A 108 11.61 2.48 -18.22
N ALA A 109 11.71 3.76 -17.86
CA ALA A 109 10.83 4.82 -18.32
C ALA A 109 10.90 5.01 -19.84
N SER A 110 12.11 5.06 -20.41
CA SER A 110 12.29 5.16 -21.86
C SER A 110 11.74 3.94 -22.59
N ARG A 111 11.95 2.73 -22.03
CA ARG A 111 11.34 1.50 -22.58
C ARG A 111 9.83 1.55 -22.54
N ILE A 112 9.21 1.97 -21.43
CA ILE A 112 7.75 2.12 -21.32
C ILE A 112 7.22 3.08 -22.41
N LEU A 113 7.90 4.20 -22.61
CA LEU A 113 7.52 5.19 -23.64
C LEU A 113 7.74 4.68 -25.08
N SER A 114 8.71 3.78 -25.27
CA SER A 114 9.03 3.21 -26.59
C SER A 114 8.10 2.07 -27.02
N ILE A 115 7.26 1.54 -26.13
CA ILE A 115 6.37 0.43 -26.45
C ILE A 115 5.23 0.91 -27.37
N SER A 116 5.07 0.22 -28.49
CA SER A 116 3.96 0.43 -29.42
C SER A 116 2.63 -0.01 -28.80
N SER A 117 1.70 0.94 -28.65
CA SER A 117 0.37 0.70 -28.10
C SER A 117 -0.39 -0.42 -28.84
N SER A 118 -0.18 -0.57 -30.15
CA SER A 118 -0.81 -1.62 -30.97
C SER A 118 -0.37 -3.03 -30.58
N THR A 119 0.92 -3.21 -30.25
CA THR A 119 1.48 -4.50 -29.81
C THR A 119 0.98 -4.88 -28.43
N LEU A 120 0.81 -3.89 -27.55
CA LEU A 120 0.20 -4.09 -26.22
C LEU A 120 -1.25 -4.58 -26.32
N THR A 121 -2.06 -3.96 -27.18
CA THR A 121 -3.46 -4.36 -27.38
C THR A 121 -3.56 -5.78 -27.94
N ALA A 122 -2.72 -6.12 -28.94
CA ALA A 122 -2.66 -7.47 -29.49
C ALA A 122 -2.25 -8.52 -28.43
N LEU A 123 -1.29 -8.19 -27.58
CA LEU A 123 -0.87 -9.04 -26.46
C LEU A 123 -1.99 -9.23 -25.43
N ILE A 124 -2.72 -8.18 -25.08
CA ILE A 124 -3.83 -8.23 -24.13
C ILE A 124 -4.92 -9.17 -24.63
N GLU A 125 -5.29 -9.10 -25.92
CA GLU A 125 -6.30 -10.01 -26.48
C GLU A 125 -5.83 -11.46 -26.44
N ARG A 126 -4.58 -11.75 -26.83
CA ARG A 126 -4.03 -13.11 -26.75
C ARG A 126 -3.93 -13.61 -25.30
N LEU A 127 -3.60 -12.73 -24.34
CA LEU A 127 -3.50 -13.07 -22.92
C LEU A 127 -4.84 -13.42 -22.27
N LYS A 128 -5.97 -12.97 -22.82
CA LYS A 128 -7.30 -13.38 -22.35
C LYS A 128 -7.61 -14.84 -22.67
N GLU A 129 -7.09 -15.36 -23.78
CA GLU A 129 -7.32 -16.73 -24.23
C GLU A 129 -6.41 -17.74 -23.51
N GLY A 130 -5.25 -17.29 -23.02
CA GLY A 130 -4.35 -18.14 -22.25
C GLY A 130 -2.93 -17.57 -22.10
N PRO A 131 -2.00 -18.34 -21.52
CA PRO A 131 -0.62 -17.91 -21.36
C PRO A 131 0.08 -17.77 -22.73
N VAL A 132 0.51 -16.55 -23.05
CA VAL A 132 1.15 -16.21 -24.33
C VAL A 132 2.67 -16.24 -24.22
N LYS A 133 3.34 -16.81 -25.21
CA LYS A 133 4.78 -16.67 -25.40
C LYS A 133 5.06 -15.55 -26.42
N PRO A 134 6.01 -14.62 -26.15
CA PRO A 134 6.36 -13.59 -27.11
C PRO A 134 7.10 -14.19 -28.30
N GLU A 135 6.70 -13.82 -29.51
CA GLU A 135 7.29 -14.29 -30.76
C GLU A 135 8.12 -13.17 -31.41
N THR A 136 7.62 -11.94 -31.37
CA THR A 136 8.27 -10.77 -31.98
C THR A 136 9.18 -10.03 -31.01
N GLU A 137 10.20 -9.32 -31.52
CA GLU A 137 11.11 -8.50 -30.69
C GLU A 137 10.35 -7.40 -29.91
N SER A 138 9.31 -6.82 -30.50
CA SER A 138 8.44 -5.84 -29.83
C SER A 138 7.65 -6.46 -28.67
N GLU A 139 7.14 -7.68 -28.83
CA GLU A 139 6.49 -8.42 -27.75
C GLU A 139 7.49 -8.77 -26.64
N LYS A 140 8.70 -9.22 -26.99
CA LYS A 140 9.76 -9.50 -26.01
C LYS A 140 10.12 -8.25 -25.19
N ALA A 141 10.20 -7.08 -25.83
CA ALA A 141 10.41 -5.82 -25.14
C ALA A 141 9.26 -5.49 -24.17
N CYS A 142 8.01 -5.75 -24.57
CA CYS A 142 6.84 -5.57 -23.69
C CYS A 142 6.87 -6.51 -22.47
N PHE A 143 7.21 -7.79 -22.68
CA PHE A 143 7.37 -8.75 -21.58
C PHE A 143 8.55 -8.40 -20.66
N LYS A 144 9.63 -7.82 -21.20
CA LYS A 144 10.75 -7.32 -20.40
C LYS A 144 10.31 -6.19 -19.48
N VAL A 145 9.48 -5.27 -19.96
CA VAL A 145 8.89 -4.21 -19.14
C VAL A 145 7.95 -4.76 -18.08
N LEU A 146 7.11 -5.75 -18.41
CA LEU A 146 6.26 -6.42 -17.41
C LEU A 146 7.10 -7.10 -16.32
N ASN A 147 8.19 -7.77 -16.69
CA ASN A 147 9.11 -8.39 -15.72
C ASN A 147 9.82 -7.34 -14.86
N ASP A 148 10.26 -6.22 -15.46
CA ASP A 148 10.86 -5.12 -14.72
C ASP A 148 9.84 -4.54 -13.73
N LEU A 149 8.58 -4.33 -14.15
CA LEU A 149 7.50 -3.88 -13.27
C LEU A 149 7.17 -4.90 -12.17
N ASP A 150 7.15 -6.20 -12.46
CA ASP A 150 6.91 -7.25 -11.47
C ASP A 150 8.04 -7.31 -10.45
N HIS A 151 9.30 -7.24 -10.90
CA HIS A 151 10.46 -7.15 -10.03
C HIS A 151 10.42 -5.91 -9.16
N VAL A 152 9.77 -4.85 -9.61
CA VAL A 152 9.56 -3.64 -8.83
C VAL A 152 8.42 -3.80 -7.81
N ASN A 153 7.33 -4.45 -8.23
CA ASN A 153 6.09 -4.57 -7.47
C ASN A 153 6.25 -5.43 -6.20
N HIS A 154 7.27 -6.29 -6.08
CA HIS A 154 7.49 -7.12 -4.89
C HIS A 154 7.72 -6.31 -3.60
N LYS A 155 8.23 -5.08 -3.69
CA LYS A 155 8.44 -4.18 -2.54
C LYS A 155 7.14 -3.60 -1.99
N VAL A 156 6.07 -3.61 -2.79
CA VAL A 156 4.75 -3.13 -2.37
C VAL A 156 4.01 -4.26 -1.66
N GLN A 157 3.83 -4.12 -0.35
CA GLN A 157 3.12 -5.12 0.46
C GLN A 157 1.69 -5.32 -0.07
N GLY A 158 1.32 -6.57 -0.35
CA GLY A 158 0.00 -6.92 -0.87
C GLY A 158 -0.13 -6.89 -2.41
N SER A 159 0.93 -6.52 -3.13
CA SER A 159 0.99 -6.68 -4.59
C SER A 159 0.88 -8.14 -5.01
N ILE A 160 0.53 -8.38 -6.28
CA ILE A 160 0.45 -9.73 -6.85
C ILE A 160 1.80 -10.44 -6.71
N THR A 161 2.90 -9.72 -6.97
CA THR A 161 4.25 -10.27 -6.85
C THR A 161 4.61 -10.58 -5.40
N SER A 162 4.34 -9.68 -4.45
CA SER A 162 4.56 -9.93 -3.02
C SER A 162 3.81 -11.19 -2.54
N LYS A 163 2.55 -11.35 -2.96
CA LYS A 163 1.75 -12.56 -2.68
C LYS A 163 2.36 -13.83 -3.28
N LYS A 164 2.88 -13.76 -4.50
CA LYS A 164 3.57 -14.89 -5.15
C LYS A 164 4.83 -15.30 -4.37
N TYR A 165 5.64 -14.34 -3.93
CA TYR A 165 6.82 -14.62 -3.10
C TYR A 165 6.45 -15.25 -1.76
N MET A 166 5.47 -14.69 -1.04
CA MET A 166 4.99 -15.29 0.23
C MET A 166 4.50 -16.72 0.03
N ARG A 167 3.78 -17.00 -1.07
CA ARG A 167 3.35 -18.37 -1.39
C ARG A 167 4.54 -19.30 -1.61
N ASN A 168 5.55 -18.87 -2.36
CA ASN A 168 6.76 -19.66 -2.59
C ASN A 168 7.52 -19.92 -1.29
N GLU A 169 7.59 -18.92 -0.39
CA GLU A 169 8.18 -19.07 0.93
C GLU A 169 7.41 -20.10 1.77
N ILE A 170 6.07 -20.03 1.80
CA ILE A 170 5.23 -21.04 2.45
C ILE A 170 5.51 -22.44 1.89
N TRP A 171 5.59 -22.60 0.56
CA TRP A 171 5.93 -23.89 -0.05
C TRP A 171 7.31 -24.38 0.38
N SER A 172 8.30 -23.50 0.44
CA SER A 172 9.65 -23.87 0.88
C SER A 172 9.68 -24.30 2.34
N LEU A 173 8.92 -23.61 3.21
CA LEU A 173 8.79 -23.96 4.62
C LEU A 173 8.04 -25.27 4.81
N VAL A 174 6.97 -25.51 4.07
CA VAL A 174 6.23 -26.78 4.08
C VAL A 174 7.13 -27.92 3.61
N SER A 175 7.96 -27.70 2.58
CA SER A 175 8.90 -28.71 2.11
C SER A 175 10.02 -29.01 3.12
N TYR A 176 10.44 -28.02 3.90
CA TYR A 176 11.55 -28.15 4.85
C TYR A 176 11.11 -28.64 6.24
N LEU A 177 10.02 -28.08 6.77
CA LEU A 177 9.50 -28.34 8.12
C LEU A 177 8.36 -29.37 8.14
N GLY A 178 7.82 -29.74 6.97
CA GLY A 178 6.63 -30.55 6.85
C GLY A 178 5.34 -29.73 6.80
N ALA A 179 4.24 -30.36 6.40
CA ALA A 179 2.94 -29.72 6.32
C ALA A 179 2.44 -29.32 7.73
N PRO A 180 1.91 -28.10 7.92
CA PRO A 180 1.33 -27.71 9.19
C PRO A 180 0.16 -28.63 9.54
N SER A 181 0.07 -29.05 10.80
CA SER A 181 -1.08 -29.82 11.29
C SER A 181 -2.25 -28.87 11.51
N TRP A 182 -3.35 -29.09 10.78
CA TRP A 182 -4.58 -28.32 10.95
C TRP A 182 -5.48 -29.03 11.95
N PHE A 183 -5.67 -28.45 13.13
CA PHE A 183 -6.75 -28.84 14.02
C PHE A 183 -7.93 -27.91 13.75
N ILE A 184 -8.99 -28.42 13.13
CA ILE A 184 -10.27 -27.73 13.03
C ILE A 184 -11.04 -28.12 14.30
N THR A 185 -11.25 -27.16 15.20
CA THR A 185 -12.10 -27.29 16.39
C THR A 185 -13.50 -26.77 16.11
#